data_AF-A0A166VST3-F1
#
_entry.id   AF-A0A166VST3-F1
#
_cell.length_a   1.000
_cell.length_b   1.000
_cell.length_c   1.000
_cell.angle_alpha   90.00
_cell.angle_beta   90.00
_cell.angle_gamma   90.00
#
_symmetry.space_group_name_H-M   'P 1'
#
loop_
_entity.id
_entity.type
_entity.pdbx_description
1 polymer ?
#
loop_
_entity_poly.entity_id
_entity_poly.type
_entity_poly.pdbx_seq_one_letter_code
_entity_poly.pdbx_strand_id
1 'polypeptide(L)'
;MARRYPHVKFITMSPGATTGTEGFNTLPLFKQYIMKSMMQVMLWFNKVHTVEIGAKRYLQGLYNSDFESGLFYASQKGLTGRLCDQSLLFPDLNSEQYQENAYNAIQRFL
;
A
#
# COMPACT_ATOMS: atom_id res chain seq x y z
N MET A 1 -14.52 -1.13 9.24
CA MET A 1 -14.49 0.33 9.50
C MET A 1 -15.33 1.11 8.50
N ALA A 2 -15.02 1.09 7.20
CA ALA A 2 -15.78 1.84 6.19
C ALA A 2 -17.31 1.63 6.23
N ARG A 3 -17.78 0.37 6.35
CA ARG A 3 -19.21 0.05 6.55
C ARG A 3 -19.84 0.68 7.80
N ARG A 4 -19.07 0.87 8.87
CA ARG A 4 -19.55 1.38 10.17
C ARG A 4 -19.50 2.92 10.25
N TYR A 5 -18.68 3.57 9.42
CA TYR A 5 -18.49 5.02 9.42
C TYR A 5 -18.56 5.58 7.98
N PRO A 6 -19.75 5.60 7.36
CA PRO A 6 -19.91 5.93 5.93
C PRO A 6 -19.57 7.38 5.56
N HIS A 7 -19.49 8.27 6.55
CA HIS A 7 -19.12 9.67 6.37
C HIS A 7 -17.59 9.90 6.39
N VAL A 8 -16.79 8.85 6.66
CA VAL A 8 -15.32 8.90 6.63
C VAL A 8 -14.81 8.01 5.51
N LYS A 9 -13.91 8.55 4.68
CA LYS A 9 -13.27 7.79 3.59
C LYS A 9 -12.05 7.04 4.12
N PHE A 10 -12.12 5.71 4.11
CA PHE A 10 -11.00 4.85 4.48
C PHE A 10 -10.40 4.27 3.20
N ILE A 11 -9.11 4.51 2.94
CA ILE A 11 -8.41 3.91 1.82
C ILE A 11 -7.14 3.26 2.35
N THR A 12 -6.99 1.97 2.08
CA THR A 12 -5.69 1.31 2.25
C THR A 12 -4.96 1.41 0.92
N MET A 13 -3.75 1.97 0.92
CA MET A 13 -2.95 2.16 -0.28
C MET A 13 -1.56 1.58 -0.07
N SER A 14 -1.14 0.67 -0.93
CA SER A 14 0.28 0.30 -1.05
C SER A 14 0.90 1.13 -2.17
N PRO A 15 1.76 2.12 -1.83
CA PRO A 15 2.37 2.98 -2.83
C PRO A 15 3.36 2.25 -3.74
N GLY A 16 3.70 0.99 -3.44
CA GLY A 16 4.67 0.16 -4.15
C GLY A 16 6.04 0.18 -3.47
N ALA A 17 6.98 -0.58 -4.02
CA ALA A 17 8.38 -0.52 -3.58
C ALA A 17 9.03 0.76 -4.12
N THR A 18 9.64 1.55 -3.24
CA THR A 18 10.00 2.95 -3.54
C THR A 18 11.44 3.27 -3.16
N THR A 19 12.18 3.84 -4.11
CA THR A 19 13.52 4.42 -3.93
C THR A 19 13.43 5.84 -3.35
N GLY A 20 14.51 6.32 -2.74
CA GLY A 20 14.58 7.68 -2.19
C GLY A 20 13.92 7.84 -0.81
N THR A 21 13.49 6.74 -0.19
CA THR A 21 13.04 6.74 1.21
C THR A 21 14.20 6.45 2.16
N GLU A 22 13.98 6.76 3.43
CA GLU A 22 14.91 6.46 4.51
C GLU A 22 14.75 5.04 5.08
N GLY A 23 14.00 4.16 4.39
CA GLY A 23 13.62 2.83 4.92
C GLY A 23 14.79 1.90 5.29
N PHE A 24 16.00 2.15 4.78
CA PHE A 24 17.20 1.40 5.12
C PHE A 24 18.17 2.14 6.04
N ASN A 25 17.84 3.35 6.50
CA ASN A 25 18.74 4.16 7.32
C ASN A 25 18.98 3.58 8.72
N THR A 26 18.14 2.65 9.17
CA THR A 26 18.32 1.92 10.44
C THR A 26 19.29 0.74 10.32
N LEU A 27 19.72 0.39 9.11
CA LEU A 27 20.69 -0.69 8.88
C LEU A 27 22.12 -0.19 9.12
N PRO A 28 23.06 -1.09 9.51
CA PRO A 28 24.48 -0.77 9.50
C PRO A 28 24.94 -0.26 8.13
N LEU A 29 25.85 0.71 8.10
CA LEU A 29 26.26 1.46 6.91
C LEU A 29 26.49 0.58 5.67
N PHE A 30 27.27 -0.50 5.81
CA PHE A 30 27.54 -1.42 4.70
C PHE A 30 26.25 -2.03 4.10
N LYS A 31 25.33 -2.49 4.95
CA LYS A 31 24.04 -3.03 4.50
C LYS A 31 23.16 -1.95 3.90
N GLN A 32 23.15 -0.75 4.48
CA GLN A 32 22.42 0.39 3.93
C GLN A 32 22.89 0.73 2.51
N TYR A 33 24.21 0.79 2.27
CA TYR A 33 24.77 1.04 0.94
C TYR A 33 24.38 -0.03 -0.06
N ILE A 34 24.48 -1.32 0.31
CA ILE A 34 24.08 -2.44 -0.56
C ILE A 34 22.59 -2.31 -0.91
N MET A 35 21.72 -2.12 0.09
CA MET A 35 20.28 -2.06 -0.12
C MET A 35 19.88 -0.88 -0.99
N LYS A 36 20.42 0.31 -0.73
CA LYS A 36 20.15 1.51 -1.56
C LYS A 36 20.64 1.32 -3.00
N SER A 37 21.82 0.70 -3.19
CA SER A 37 22.35 0.41 -4.52
C SER A 37 21.48 -0.61 -5.27
N MET A 38 21.03 -1.67 -4.59
CA MET A 38 20.13 -2.67 -5.17
C MET A 38 18.79 -2.05 -5.58
N MET A 39 18.21 -1.18 -4.76
CA MET A 39 16.99 -0.45 -5.11
C MET A 39 17.18 0.44 -6.34
N GLN A 40 18.34 1.10 -6.46
CA GLN A 40 18.67 1.91 -7.63
C GLN A 40 18.76 1.05 -8.90
N VAL A 41 19.38 -0.13 -8.81
CA VAL A 41 19.43 -1.08 -9.93
C VAL A 41 18.01 -1.53 -10.31
N MET A 42 17.17 -1.89 -9.33
CA MET A 42 15.78 -2.27 -9.58
C MET A 42 14.96 -1.16 -10.24
N LEU A 43 15.27 0.12 -9.94
CA LEU A 43 14.63 1.28 -10.56
C LEU A 43 14.94 1.33 -12.06
N TRP A 44 16.20 1.12 -12.44
CA TRP A 44 16.60 1.07 -13.86
C TRP A 44 15.90 -0.04 -14.64
N PHE A 45 15.57 -1.15 -13.97
CA PHE A 45 14.78 -2.25 -14.55
C PHE A 45 13.26 -2.07 -14.40
N ASN A 46 12.77 -0.89 -13.99
CA ASN A 46 11.35 -0.57 -13.76
C ASN A 46 10.64 -1.51 -12.77
N LYS A 47 11.40 -2.13 -11.85
CA LYS A 47 10.88 -3.04 -10.82
C LYS A 47 10.48 -2.33 -9.53
N VAL A 48 10.89 -1.09 -9.35
CA VAL A 48 10.49 -0.20 -8.24
C VAL A 48 10.28 1.21 -8.81
N HIS A 49 9.72 2.11 -8.01
CA HIS A 49 9.45 3.50 -8.41
C HIS A 49 10.15 4.51 -7.51
N THR A 50 10.09 5.79 -7.85
CA THR A 50 10.60 6.88 -7.01
C THR A 50 9.58 7.35 -5.97
N VAL A 51 10.04 8.05 -4.94
CA VAL A 51 9.20 8.56 -3.84
C VAL A 51 8.07 9.46 -4.33
N GLU A 52 8.29 10.21 -5.42
CA GLU A 52 7.30 11.08 -6.04
C GLU A 52 6.12 10.29 -6.60
N ILE A 53 6.37 9.11 -7.19
CA ILE A 53 5.30 8.23 -7.68
C ILE A 53 4.50 7.67 -6.50
N GLY A 54 5.18 7.27 -5.42
CA GLY A 54 4.52 6.82 -4.19
C GLY A 54 3.65 7.91 -3.57
N ALA A 55 4.18 9.14 -3.46
CA ALA A 55 3.47 10.31 -2.97
C ALA A 55 2.26 10.66 -3.86
N LYS A 56 2.40 10.56 -5.18
CA LYS A 56 1.27 10.74 -6.11
C LYS A 56 0.14 9.75 -5.83
N ARG A 57 0.45 8.46 -5.57
CA ARG A 57 -0.57 7.46 -5.22
C ARG A 57 -1.27 7.77 -3.90
N TYR A 58 -0.54 8.30 -2.92
CA TYR A 58 -1.13 8.80 -1.68
C TYR A 58 -2.11 9.95 -1.94
N LEU A 59 -1.71 10.96 -2.73
CA LEU A 59 -2.59 12.07 -3.11
C LEU A 59 -3.82 11.59 -3.89
N GLN A 60 -3.67 10.59 -4.77
CA GLN A 60 -4.82 9.98 -5.44
C GLN A 60 -5.77 9.32 -4.42
N GLY A 61 -5.25 8.62 -3.41
CA GLY A 61 -6.06 8.05 -2.31
C GLY A 61 -6.93 9.10 -1.60
N LEU A 62 -6.37 10.29 -1.39
CA LEU A 62 -7.07 11.39 -0.71
C LEU A 62 -8.09 12.09 -1.62
N TYR A 63 -7.69 12.45 -2.84
CA TYR A 63 -8.44 13.40 -3.67
C TYR A 63 -9.17 12.78 -4.86
N ASN A 64 -8.86 11.54 -5.25
CA ASN A 64 -9.57 10.89 -6.34
C ASN A 64 -10.90 10.30 -5.85
N SER A 65 -12.01 10.77 -6.41
CA SER A 65 -13.36 10.25 -6.14
C SER A 65 -13.59 8.84 -6.66
N ASP A 66 -12.80 8.37 -7.64
CA ASP A 66 -12.93 7.04 -8.25
C ASP A 66 -12.53 5.91 -7.28
N PHE A 67 -11.83 6.24 -6.19
CA PHE A 67 -11.49 5.25 -5.17
C PHE A 67 -12.59 5.13 -4.14
N GLU A 68 -13.10 3.90 -4.00
CA GLU A 68 -14.16 3.54 -3.08
C GLU A 68 -13.62 3.34 -1.66
N SER A 69 -14.39 3.80 -0.68
CA SER A 69 -14.05 3.66 0.74
C SER A 69 -14.08 2.18 1.16
N GLY A 70 -13.08 1.76 1.93
CA GLY A 70 -12.96 0.41 2.48
C GLY A 70 -12.10 -0.55 1.67
N LEU A 71 -11.64 -0.16 0.48
CA LEU A 71 -10.84 -1.02 -0.40
C LEU A 71 -9.33 -0.87 -0.19
N PHE A 72 -8.59 -1.88 -0.65
CA PHE A 72 -7.14 -1.88 -0.69
C PHE A 72 -6.66 -1.72 -2.13
N TYR A 73 -6.00 -0.59 -2.42
CA TYR A 73 -5.43 -0.31 -3.73
C TYR A 73 -3.91 -0.53 -3.74
N ALA A 74 -3.44 -1.25 -4.76
CA ALA A 74 -2.01 -1.43 -5.02
C ALA A 74 -1.76 -1.67 -6.51
N SER A 75 -0.49 -1.88 -6.88
CA SER A 75 -0.11 -2.24 -8.24
C SER A 75 -0.83 -3.52 -8.68
N GLN A 76 -1.50 -3.50 -9.84
CA GLN A 76 -2.26 -4.65 -10.36
C GLN A 76 -1.40 -5.89 -10.57
N LYS A 77 -0.11 -5.72 -10.86
CA LYS A 77 0.84 -6.82 -11.02
C LYS A 77 2.23 -6.36 -10.61
N GLY A 78 2.91 -7.18 -9.81
CA GLY A 78 4.26 -6.88 -9.36
C GLY A 78 4.32 -5.67 -8.43
N LEU A 79 5.48 -5.02 -8.37
CA LEU A 79 5.75 -3.93 -7.43
C LEU A 79 5.41 -2.54 -8.00
N THR A 80 5.20 -2.44 -9.31
CA THR A 80 5.01 -1.20 -10.08
C THR A 80 3.82 -1.34 -11.04
N GLY A 81 3.31 -0.22 -11.58
CA GLY A 81 2.27 -0.23 -12.63
C GLY A 81 0.98 0.49 -12.25
N ARG A 82 -0.13 0.13 -12.91
CA ARG A 82 -1.46 0.71 -12.67
C ARG A 82 -2.00 0.28 -11.31
N LEU A 83 -2.68 1.18 -10.61
CA LEU A 83 -3.42 0.85 -9.39
C LEU A 83 -4.71 0.08 -9.71
N CYS A 84 -5.00 -0.95 -8.92
CA CYS A 84 -6.29 -1.63 -8.90
C CYS A 84 -6.69 -2.00 -7.48
N ASP A 85 -7.99 -2.22 -7.29
CA ASP A 85 -8.49 -2.90 -6.10
C ASP A 85 -7.88 -4.31 -6.03
N GLN A 86 -7.23 -4.59 -4.92
CA GLN A 86 -6.58 -5.86 -4.66
C GLN A 86 -7.57 -6.98 -4.35
N SER A 87 -8.82 -6.67 -4.01
CA SER A 87 -9.85 -7.70 -3.80
C SER A 87 -10.15 -8.51 -5.06
N LEU A 88 -9.92 -7.92 -6.24
CA LEU A 88 -10.03 -8.59 -7.54
C LEU A 88 -8.98 -9.71 -7.72
N LEU A 89 -7.87 -9.65 -6.97
CA LEU A 89 -6.80 -10.64 -6.97
C LEU A 89 -6.89 -11.57 -5.75
N PHE A 90 -7.30 -11.02 -4.61
CA PHE A 90 -7.42 -11.71 -3.33
C PHE A 90 -8.83 -11.46 -2.75
N PRO A 91 -9.83 -12.27 -3.13
CA PRO A 91 -11.24 -12.06 -2.74
C PRO A 91 -11.46 -11.97 -1.22
N ASP A 92 -10.62 -12.66 -0.45
CA ASP A 92 -10.62 -12.67 1.01
C ASP A 92 -10.51 -11.26 1.63
N LEU A 93 -9.86 -10.32 0.94
CA LEU A 93 -9.74 -8.93 1.39
C LEU A 93 -11.10 -8.23 1.48
N ASN A 94 -12.07 -8.64 0.66
CA ASN A 94 -13.43 -8.09 0.67
C ASN A 94 -14.45 -9.01 1.37
N SER A 95 -13.99 -10.07 2.05
CA SER A 95 -14.86 -10.94 2.84
C SER A 95 -15.37 -10.20 4.07
N GLU A 96 -16.68 -9.90 4.10
CA GLU A 96 -17.31 -9.26 5.26
C GLU A 96 -17.14 -10.12 6.52
N GLN A 97 -17.28 -11.45 6.40
CA GLN A 97 -17.11 -12.37 7.51
C GLN A 97 -15.70 -12.28 8.11
N TYR A 98 -14.65 -12.22 7.28
CA TYR A 98 -13.28 -12.10 7.77
C TYR A 98 -13.05 -10.76 8.46
N GLN A 99 -13.60 -9.69 7.88
CA GLN A 99 -13.50 -8.35 8.47
C GLN A 99 -14.25 -8.24 9.81
N GLU A 100 -15.43 -8.86 9.94
CA GLU A 100 -16.16 -8.92 11.21
C GLU A 100 -15.45 -9.80 12.25
N ASN A 101 -14.88 -10.93 11.84
CA ASN A 101 -14.06 -11.76 12.73
C ASN A 101 -12.85 -10.98 13.27
N ALA A 102 -12.14 -10.26 12.39
CA ALA A 102 -11.01 -9.42 12.78
C ALA A 102 -11.43 -8.30 13.73
N TYR A 103 -12.56 -7.63 13.46
CA TYR A 103 -13.12 -6.61 14.34
C TYR A 103 -13.46 -7.19 15.73
N ASN A 104 -14.19 -8.30 15.77
CA ASN A 104 -14.58 -8.96 17.01
C ASN A 104 -13.37 -9.45 17.82
N ALA A 105 -12.31 -9.91 17.16
CA ALA A 105 -11.07 -10.28 17.83
C ALA A 105 -10.42 -9.08 18.53
N ILE A 106 -10.33 -7.92 17.86
CA ILE A 106 -9.77 -6.68 18.42
C ILE A 106 -10.63 -6.17 19.59
N GLN A 107 -11.97 -6.16 19.43
CA GLN A 107 -12.89 -5.67 20.46
C GLN A 107 -12.85 -6.48 21.77
N ARG A 108 -12.28 -7.69 21.79
CA ARG A 108 -12.09 -8.46 23.03
C ARG A 108 -10.94 -7.93 23.91
N PHE A 109 -10.08 -7.07 23.37
CA PHE A 109 -8.90 -6.52 24.06
C PHE A 109 -9.03 -5.02 24.36
N LEU A 110 -10.09 -4.38 23.88
CA LEU A 110 -10.43 -2.99 24.17
C LEU A 110 -11.55 -2.94 25.19
#